data_AF-A0A2J6TV51-F1
#
_entry.id   AF-A0A2J6TV51-F1
#
_cell.length_a   1.000
_cell.length_b   1.000
_cell.length_c   1.000
_cell.angle_alpha   90.00
_cell.angle_beta   90.00
_cell.angle_gamma   90.00
#
_symmetry.space_group_name_H-M   'P 1'
#
loop_
_entity.id
_entity.type
_entity.pdbx_description
1 polymer ?
#
loop_
_entity_poly.entity_id
_entity_poly.type
_entity_poly.pdbx_seq_one_letter_code
_entity_poly.pdbx_strand_id
1 'polypeptide(L)' 'FPDAETDIANTCVTYLLFDTFKSGLCPTDEEFEARLRDNAIYDYAVRNWGHHARKAPLTSQMIMEFLESDSKVEASIQ' A
#
# COMPACT_ATOMS: atom_id res chain seq x y z
N PHE A 1 13.42 -18.21 1.49
CA PHE A 1 13.69 -16.80 1.82
C PHE A 1 12.96 -16.47 3.11
N PRO A 2 13.62 -16.54 4.27
CA PRO A 2 12.97 -16.39 5.58
C PRO A 2 12.33 -15.01 5.80
N ASP A 3 12.86 -13.97 5.17
CA ASP A 3 12.38 -12.58 5.33
C ASP A 3 11.48 -12.09 4.20
N ALA A 4 11.12 -12.95 3.25
CA ALA A 4 10.39 -12.55 2.04
C ALA A 4 9.08 -11.82 2.33
N GLU A 5 8.31 -12.30 3.32
CA GLU A 5 7.04 -11.68 3.70
C GLU A 5 7.25 -10.28 4.28
N THR A 6 8.31 -10.09 5.07
CA THR A 6 8.71 -8.78 5.62
C THR A 6 9.12 -7.82 4.50
N ASP A 7 9.95 -8.28 3.57
CA ASP A 7 10.45 -7.47 2.46
C ASP A 7 9.33 -7.04 1.52
N ILE A 8 8.41 -7.97 1.21
CA ILE A 8 7.26 -7.66 0.36
C ILE A 8 6.30 -6.71 1.08
N ALA A 9 6.02 -6.92 2.36
CA ALA A 9 5.17 -6.03 3.14
C ALA A 9 5.74 -4.60 3.16
N ASN A 10 7.02 -4.45 3.50
CA ASN A 10 7.70 -3.16 3.52
C ASN A 10 7.72 -2.50 2.14
N THR A 11 7.92 -3.26 1.07
CA THR A 11 7.89 -2.74 -0.30
C THR A 11 6.51 -2.20 -0.66
N CYS A 12 5.44 -2.97 -0.37
CA CYS A 12 4.07 -2.54 -0.63
C CYS A 12 3.72 -1.28 0.16
N VAL A 13 4.06 -1.25 1.46
CA VAL A 13 3.77 -0.10 2.32
C VAL A 13 4.57 1.14 1.91
N THR A 14 5.88 0.99 1.63
CA THR A 14 6.71 2.09 1.12
C THR A 14 6.09 2.70 -0.12
N TYR A 15 5.64 1.86 -1.05
CA TYR A 15 5.00 2.30 -2.27
C TYR A 15 3.72 3.08 -1.98
N LEU A 16 2.84 2.55 -1.12
CA LEU A 16 1.58 3.21 -0.75
C LEU A 16 1.78 4.52 0.01
N LEU A 17 2.94 4.72 0.65
CA LEU A 17 3.29 5.99 1.31
C LEU A 17 3.68 7.10 0.32
N PHE A 18 3.93 6.82 -0.96
CA PHE A 18 4.32 7.83 -1.95
C PHE A 18 3.28 8.94 -2.12
N ASP A 19 3.73 10.17 -2.34
CA ASP A 19 2.88 11.36 -2.44
C ASP A 19 1.77 11.27 -3.49
N THR A 20 1.96 10.46 -4.54
CA THR A 20 0.93 10.12 -5.53
C THR A 20 -0.37 9.63 -4.89
N PHE A 21 -0.30 8.96 -3.74
CA PHE A 21 -1.46 8.42 -3.01
C PHE A 21 -1.96 9.33 -1.88
N LYS A 22 -1.35 10.51 -1.70
CA LYS A 22 -1.74 11.47 -0.64
C LYS A 22 -3.17 12.01 -0.83
N SER A 23 -3.69 11.97 -2.06
CA SER A 23 -5.06 12.40 -2.35
C SER A 23 -6.12 11.44 -1.81
N GLY A 24 -5.73 10.25 -1.32
CA GLY A 24 -6.68 9.26 -0.81
C GLY A 24 -7.37 8.48 -1.90
N LEU A 25 -8.64 8.15 -1.64
CA LEU A 25 -9.53 7.50 -2.59
C LEU A 25 -9.61 8.28 -3.90
N CYS A 26 -9.67 7.58 -5.03
CA CYS A 26 -10.07 8.17 -6.30
C CYS A 26 -11.59 8.43 -6.27
N PRO A 27 -12.04 9.67 -6.47
CA PRO A 27 -13.47 10.01 -6.50
C PRO A 27 -14.24 9.39 -7.68
N THR A 28 -13.56 9.12 -8.80
CA THR A 28 -14.17 8.60 -10.04
C THR A 28 -13.48 7.34 -10.54
N ASP A 29 -14.22 6.56 -11.33
CA ASP A 29 -13.69 5.37 -12.00
C ASP A 29 -12.55 5.75 -12.96
N GLU A 30 -12.66 6.89 -13.66
CA GLU A 30 -11.61 7.37 -14.56
C GLU A 30 -10.29 7.69 -13.84
N GLU A 31 -10.37 8.31 -12.66
CA GLU A 31 -9.20 8.59 -11.81
C GLU A 31 -8.61 7.31 -11.22
N PHE A 32 -9.45 6.33 -10.87
CA PHE A 32 -9.00 5.02 -10.41
C PHE A 32 -8.28 4.24 -11.52
N GLU A 33 -8.86 4.21 -12.71
CA GLU A 33 -8.28 3.59 -13.90
C GLU A 33 -6.98 4.30 -14.31
N ALA A 34 -6.89 5.62 -14.20
CA ALA A 34 -5.64 6.35 -14.38
C ALA A 34 -4.60 5.94 -13.33
N ARG A 35 -4.99 5.85 -12.05
CA ARG A 35 -4.09 5.37 -11.00
C ARG A 35 -3.55 3.98 -11.30
N LEU A 36 -4.40 3.04 -11.73
CA LEU A 36 -3.98 1.68 -12.10
C LEU A 36 -2.99 1.67 -13.26
N ARG A 37 -3.24 2.48 -14.30
CA ARG A 37 -2.35 2.57 -15.47
C ARG A 37 -1.00 3.20 -15.14
N ASP A 38 -0.99 4.24 -14.32
CA ASP A 38 0.20 5.04 -14.04
C ASP A 38 1.08 4.44 -12.93
N ASN A 39 0.52 3.53 -12.12
CA ASN A 39 1.16 2.99 -10.93
C ASN A 39 1.22 1.45 -11.01
N ALA A 40 2.18 0.92 -11.76
CA ALA A 40 2.25 -0.48 -12.19
C ALA A 40 2.07 -1.56 -11.09
N ILE A 41 2.48 -1.29 -9.85
CA ILE A 41 2.37 -2.25 -8.73
C ILE A 41 1.25 -1.89 -7.74
N TYR A 42 0.45 -0.86 -8.01
CA TYR A 42 -0.58 -0.37 -7.08
C TYR A 42 -1.58 -1.46 -6.71
N ASP A 43 -2.18 -2.14 -7.71
CA ASP A 43 -3.16 -3.20 -7.49
C ASP A 43 -2.61 -4.32 -6.59
N TYR A 44 -1.37 -4.71 -6.82
CA TYR A 44 -0.70 -5.71 -6.00
C TYR A 44 -0.46 -5.19 -4.57
N ALA A 45 0.06 -3.97 -4.44
CA ALA A 45 0.40 -3.39 -3.15
C ALA A 45 -0.84 -3.25 -2.25
N VAL A 46 -1.93 -2.65 -2.73
CA VAL A 46 -3.16 -2.44 -1.95
C VAL A 46 -3.79 -3.75 -1.49
N ARG A 47 -3.75 -4.80 -2.34
CA ARG A 47 -4.35 -6.11 -2.04
C ARG A 47 -3.52 -6.97 -1.09
N ASN A 48 -2.19 -6.81 -1.10
CA ASN A 48 -1.30 -7.78 -0.47
C ASN A 48 -0.50 -7.24 0.71
N TRP A 49 -0.37 -5.92 0.91
CA TRP A 49 0.44 -5.35 2.00
C TRP A 49 0.06 -5.96 3.36
N GLY A 50 -1.24 -6.02 3.68
CA GLY A 50 -1.73 -6.56 4.94
C GLY A 50 -1.60 -8.08 5.06
N HIS A 51 -1.64 -8.79 3.93
CA HIS A 51 -1.41 -10.24 3.89
C HIS A 51 0.03 -10.57 4.28
N HIS A 52 0.99 -9.90 3.64
CA HIS A 52 2.41 -10.07 3.89
C HIS A 52 2.79 -9.56 5.29
N ALA A 53 2.24 -8.42 5.72
CA ALA A 53 2.47 -7.87 7.06
C ALA A 53 2.05 -8.84 8.17
N ARG A 54 0.92 -9.56 8.00
CA ARG A 54 0.48 -10.56 8.99
C ARG A 54 1.35 -11.81 9.05
N LYS A 55 2.04 -12.15 7.96
CA LYS A 55 2.94 -13.30 7.88
C LYS A 55 4.37 -12.95 8.28
N ALA A 56 4.71 -11.67 8.29
CA ALA A 56 6.00 -11.19 8.76
C ALA A 56 6.13 -11.42 10.28
N PRO A 57 7.30 -11.89 10.76
CA PRO A 57 7.54 -12.15 12.18
C PRO A 57 7.60 -10.88 13.06
N LEU A 58 7.68 -9.68 12.46
CA LEU A 58 7.76 -8.40 13.16
C LEU A 58 6.88 -7.36 12.46
N THR A 59 6.05 -6.64 13.22
CA THR A 59 5.36 -5.44 12.73
C THR A 59 6.40 -4.33 12.55
N SER A 60 6.60 -3.85 11.33
CA SER A 60 7.56 -2.78 11.04
C SER A 60 7.00 -1.41 11.44
N GLN A 61 7.88 -0.49 11.87
CA GLN A 61 7.50 0.91 12.15
C GLN A 61 6.83 1.57 10.94
N MET A 62 7.22 1.17 9.74
CA MET A 62 6.66 1.64 8.48
C MET A 62 5.19 1.24 8.30
N ILE A 63 4.81 0.03 8.72
CA ILE A 63 3.39 -0.38 8.74
C ILE A 63 2.60 0.51 9.70
N MET A 64 3.16 0.86 10.87
CA MET A 64 2.50 1.74 11.82
C MET A 64 2.31 3.15 11.24
N GLU A 65 3.36 3.73 10.65
CA GLU A 65 3.30 5.04 9.97
C GLU A 65 2.22 5.06 8.87
N PHE A 66 2.12 3.98 8.09
CA PHE A 66 1.09 3.85 7.08
C PHE A 66 -0.31 3.79 7.68
N LEU A 67 -0.52 3.00 8.74
CA LEU A 67 -1.80 2.87 9.42
C LEU A 67 -2.25 4.16 10.12
N GLU A 68 -1.31 5.02 10.51
CA GLU A 68 -1.59 6.33 11.12
C GLU A 68 -1.96 7.41 10.09
N SER A 69 -1.81 7.13 8.79
CA SER A 69 -2.10 8.09 7.72
C SER A 69 -3.41 7.79 7.01
N ASP A 70 -4.51 8.40 7.48
CA ASP A 70 -5.87 8.23 6.95
C ASP A 70 -5.94 8.28 5.41
N SER A 71 -5.36 9.31 4.78
CA SER A 71 -5.34 9.43 3.31
C SER A 71 -4.66 8.25 2.62
N LYS A 72 -3.60 7.68 3.20
CA LYS A 72 -2.87 6.56 2.58
C LYS A 72 -3.61 5.25 2.80
N VAL A 73 -4.24 5.09 3.96
CA VAL A 73 -5.14 3.97 4.24
C VAL A 73 -6.33 4.02 3.29
N GLU A 74 -6.96 5.17 3.14
CA GLU A 74 -8.04 5.42 2.17
C GLU A 74 -7.63 5.04 0.74
N ALA A 75 -6.45 5.46 0.31
CA ALA A 75 -5.90 5.07 -0.99
C ALA A 75 -5.63 3.57 -1.13
N SER A 76 -5.71 2.77 -0.07
CA SER A 76 -5.55 1.31 -0.11
C SER A 76 -6.87 0.52 -0.08
N ILE A 77 -8.02 1.20 -0.05
CA ILE A 77 -9.35 0.58 0.07
C ILE A 77 -10.01 0.30 -1.31
N GLN A 78 -9.51 0.93 -2.39
CA GLN A 78 -10.01 0.78 -3.76
C GLN A 78 -9.17 -0.19 -4.60
#